data_AF-A0A5E4JK13-F1
#
_entry.id   AF-A0A5E4JK13-F1
#
_cell.length_a   1.000
_cell.length_b   1.000
_cell.length_c   1.000
_cell.angle_alpha   90.00
_cell.angle_beta   90.00
_cell.angle_gamma   90.00
#
_symmetry.space_group_name_H-M   'P 1'
#
loop_
_entity.id
_entity.type
_entity.pdbx_description
1 polymer ?
#
loop_
_entity_poly.entity_id
_entity_poly.type
_entity_poly.pdbx_seq_one_letter_code
_entity_poly.pdbx_strand_id
1 'polypeptide(L)' 'MADKKPVEDCYYNVHKQLVKRLQFLWNVDGYIKDAEREGHKDCVRMWKKVTENEKASVRLLQEAVKDENCGI' A
#
# COMPACT_ATOMS: atom_id res chain seq x y z
N MET A 1 27.24 6.78 -24.60
CA MET A 1 26.41 7.08 -23.42
C MET A 1 25.14 6.26 -23.59
N ALA A 2 24.98 5.18 -22.84
CA ALA A 2 23.79 4.34 -22.96
C ALA A 2 22.63 5.04 -22.25
N ASP A 3 21.57 5.34 -23.00
CA ASP A 3 20.29 5.80 -22.47
C ASP A 3 19.85 4.87 -21.35
N LYS A 4 19.91 5.36 -20.11
CA LYS A 4 19.23 4.73 -18.98
C LYS A 4 17.74 4.90 -19.24
N LYS A 5 17.12 3.93 -19.91
CA LYS A 5 15.66 3.76 -19.88
C LYS A 5 15.23 3.90 -18.41
N PRO A 6 14.23 4.73 -18.08
CA PRO A 6 13.63 4.64 -16.76
C PRO A 6 13.14 3.20 -16.64
N VAL A 7 13.51 2.52 -15.56
CA VAL A 7 13.08 1.14 -15.30
C VAL A 7 11.59 1.20 -14.93
N GLU A 8 10.74 1.52 -15.90
CA GLU A 8 9.29 1.33 -15.83
C GLU A 8 8.99 -0.09 -16.28
N ASP A 9 9.56 -1.04 -15.55
CA ASP A 9 9.15 -2.43 -15.61
C ASP A 9 7.83 -2.56 -14.85
N CYS A 10 6.91 -3.38 -15.36
CA CYS A 10 5.67 -3.74 -14.69
C CYS A 10 5.95 -4.19 -13.25
N TYR A 11 6.99 -5.00 -13.06
CA TYR A 11 7.41 -5.51 -11.75
C TYR A 11 7.94 -4.40 -10.83
N TYR A 12 8.76 -3.50 -11.35
CA TYR A 12 9.21 -2.32 -10.59
C TYR A 12 8.02 -1.48 -10.12
N ASN A 13 7.01 -1.30 -10.98
CA ASN A 13 5.79 -0.58 -10.63
C ASN A 13 4.99 -1.30 -9.54
N VAL A 14 4.85 -2.63 -9.61
CA VAL A 14 4.20 -3.45 -8.56
C VAL A 14 4.91 -3.28 -7.22
N HIS A 15 6.24 -3.45 -7.18
CA HIS A 15 7.04 -3.27 -5.97
C HIS A 15 6.92 -1.85 -5.39
N LYS A 16 7.03 -0.82 -6.24
CA LYS A 16 6.87 0.58 -5.83
C LYS A 16 5.50 0.85 -5.22
N GLN A 17 4.45 0.28 -5.81
CA GLN A 17 3.09 0.42 -5.32
C GLN A 17 2.86 -0.37 -4.02
N LEU A 18 3.47 -1.54 -3.86
CA LEU A 18 3.42 -2.33 -2.63
C LEU A 18 4.06 -1.58 -1.46
N VAL A 19 5.26 -1.03 -1.65
CA VAL A 19 5.98 -0.27 -0.61
C VAL A 19 5.15 0.92 -0.13
N LYS A 20 4.57 1.71 -1.04
CA LYS A 20 3.73 2.87 -0.69
C LYS A 20 2.55 2.49 0.21
N ARG A 21 1.92 1.36 -0.08
CA ARG A 21 0.72 0.89 0.64
C ARG A 21 1.07 0.30 1.99
N LEU A 22 2.17 -0.44 2.08
CA LEU A 22 2.71 -0.88 3.37
C LEU A 22 3.08 0.30 4.25
N GLN A 23 3.66 1.37 3.68
CA GLN A 23 3.94 2.60 4.40
C GLN A 23 2.66 3.31 4.87
N PHE A 24 1.60 3.34 4.04
CA PHE A 24 0.30 3.84 4.49
C PHE A 24 -0.23 3.04 5.68
N LEU A 25 -0.25 1.70 5.59
CA LEU A 25 -0.73 0.82 6.65
C LEU A 25 0.07 0.97 7.95
N TRP A 26 1.36 1.27 7.85
CA TRP A 26 2.19 1.57 9.02
C TRP A 26 1.77 2.86 9.74
N ASN A 27 1.29 3.86 8.98
CA ASN A 27 0.97 5.18 9.51
C ASN A 27 -0.50 5.35 9.91
N VAL A 28 -1.42 4.58 9.30
CA VAL A 28 -2.87 4.81 9.44
C VAL A 28 -3.40 4.65 10.87
N ASP A 29 -2.74 3.84 11.69
CA ASP A 29 -3.07 3.71 13.12
C ASP A 29 -2.90 5.04 13.87
N GLY A 30 -1.93 5.88 13.46
CA GLY A 30 -1.77 7.24 13.99
C GLY A 30 -2.96 8.12 13.64
N TYR A 31 -3.40 8.09 12.37
CA TYR A 31 -4.54 8.88 11.91
C TYR A 31 -5.85 8.48 12.61
N ILE A 32 -6.03 7.18 12.87
CA ILE A 32 -7.17 6.67 13.63
C ILE A 32 -7.11 7.18 15.07
N LYS A 33 -5.96 7.09 15.75
CA LYS A 33 -5.79 7.56 17.13
C LYS A 33 -6.03 9.07 17.25
N ASP A 34 -5.55 9.86 16.30
CA ASP A 34 -5.79 11.30 16.28
C ASP A 34 -7.29 11.62 16.13
N ALA A 35 -7.98 10.95 15.20
CA ALA A 35 -9.43 11.09 15.02
C ALA A 35 -10.25 10.62 16.24
N GLU A 36 -9.79 9.55 16.93
CA GLU A 36 -10.40 9.07 18.17
C GLU A 36 -10.22 10.10 19.31
N ARG A 37 -9.03 10.69 19.44
CA ARG A 37 -8.72 11.73 20.43
C ARG A 37 -9.57 12.98 20.24
N GLU A 38 -9.85 13.35 18.99
CA GLU A 38 -10.66 14.51 18.63
C GLU A 38 -12.18 14.22 18.62
N GLY A 39 -12.59 12.98 18.86
CA GLY A 39 -14.00 12.59 18.89
C GLY A 39 -14.68 12.51 17.53
N HIS A 40 -13.91 12.52 16.43
CA HIS A 40 -14.42 12.48 15.05
C HIS A 40 -14.76 11.05 14.61
N LYS A 41 -15.86 10.50 15.14
CA LYS A 41 -16.31 9.11 14.89
C LYS A 41 -16.47 8.77 13.41
N ASP A 42 -16.89 9.72 12.58
CA ASP A 42 -17.03 9.52 11.14
C ASP A 42 -15.68 9.38 10.44
N CYS A 43 -14.69 10.17 10.85
CA CYS A 43 -13.31 10.04 10.37
C CYS A 43 -12.70 8.70 10.79
N VAL A 44 -12.94 8.24 12.04
CA VAL A 44 -12.51 6.92 12.50
C VAL A 44 -13.10 5.81 11.64
N ARG A 45 -14.41 5.87 11.35
CA ARG A 45 -15.09 4.88 10.49
C ARG A 45 -14.53 4.90 9.06
N MET A 46 -14.28 6.09 8.52
CA MET A 46 -13.69 6.27 7.20
C MET A 46 -12.29 5.65 7.15
N TRP A 47 -11.40 6.00 8.09
CA TRP A 47 -10.03 5.47 8.13
C TRP A 47 -10.01 3.96 8.26
N LYS A 48 -10.85 3.37 9.12
CA LYS A 48 -10.99 1.91 9.22
C LYS A 48 -11.39 1.28 7.88
N LYS A 49 -12.35 1.88 7.15
CA LYS A 49 -12.76 1.41 5.82
C LYS A 49 -11.64 1.52 4.79
N VAL A 50 -10.90 2.63 4.79
CA VAL A 50 -9.73 2.81 3.91
C VAL A 50 -8.66 1.77 4.21
N THR A 51 -8.37 1.50 5.49
CA THR A 51 -7.41 0.47 5.91
C THR A 51 -7.76 -0.92 5.38
N GLU A 52 -9.03 -1.32 5.43
CA GLU A 52 -9.44 -2.63 4.90
C GLU A 52 -9.28 -2.72 3.38
N ASN A 53 -9.63 -1.66 2.64
CA ASN A 53 -9.40 -1.60 1.20
C ASN A 53 -7.90 -1.66 0.86
N GLU A 54 -7.06 -1.00 1.66
CA GLU A 54 -5.62 -0.99 1.45
C GLU A 54 -5.00 -2.36 1.75
N LYS A 55 -5.44 -3.04 2.81
CA LYS A 55 -5.05 -4.44 3.09
C LYS A 55 -5.39 -5.37 1.93
N ALA A 56 -6.57 -5.21 1.31
CA ALA A 56 -6.94 -5.99 0.14
C ALA A 56 -6.01 -5.70 -1.05
N SER A 57 -5.67 -4.43 -1.28
CA SER A 57 -4.74 -4.02 -2.34
C SER A 57 -3.33 -4.58 -2.12
N VAL A 58 -2.84 -4.57 -0.87
CA VAL A 58 -1.54 -5.16 -0.51
C VAL A 58 -1.50 -6.66 -0.79
N ARG A 59 -2.58 -7.40 -0.50
CA ARG A 59 -2.65 -8.86 -0.79
C ARG A 59 -2.48 -9.13 -2.28
N LEU A 60 -3.21 -8.42 -3.14
CA LEU A 60 -3.11 -8.56 -4.59
C LEU A 60 -1.69 -8.25 -5.11
N LEU A 61 -1.06 -7.20 -4.58
CA LEU A 61 0.31 -6.85 -4.97
C LEU A 61 1.34 -7.86 -4.44
N GLN A 62 1.14 -8.42 -3.26
CA GLN A 62 1.98 -9.49 -2.72
C GLN A 62 1.85 -10.78 -3.53
N GLU A 63 0.65 -11.12 -4.01
CA GLU A 63 0.42 -12.25 -4.91
C GLU A 63 1.16 -12.04 -6.23
N ALA A 64 1.03 -10.85 -6.85
CA ALA A 64 1.75 -10.53 -8.08
C ALA A 64 3.28 -10.63 -7.94
N VAL A 65 3.84 -10.20 -6.80
CA VAL A 65 5.29 -10.34 -6.51
C VAL A 65 5.68 -11.81 -6.27
N LYS A 66 4.81 -12.62 -5.66
CA LYS A 66 5.09 -14.05 -5.45
C LYS A 66 5.06 -14.82 -6.76
N ASP A 67 4.12 -14.52 -7.64
CA ASP A 67 4.01 -15.15 -8.95
C ASP A 67 5.23 -14.83 -9.84
N GLU A 68 5.80 -13.63 -9.74
CA GLU A 68 7.09 -13.29 -10.35
C GLU A 68 8.23 -14.20 -9.85
N ASN A 69 8.26 -14.50 -8.56
CA ASN A 69 9.30 -15.32 -7.92
C ASN A 69 9.09 -16.85 -8.09
N CYS A 70 7.91 -17.29 -8.53
CA CYS A 70 7.59 -18.69 -8.82
C CYS A 70 7.76 -19.07 -10.30
N GLY A 71 8.23 -18.14 -11.16
CA GLY A 71 8.51 -18.38 -12.58
C GLY A 71 9.83 -19.09 -12.90
N ILE A 72 10.38 -19.88 -11.97
CA ILE A 72 11.59 -20.71 -12.13
C ILE A 72 11.22 -22.19 -12.00
#